data_AF-E7AD04-F1
#
_entry.id   AF-E7AD04-F1
#
_cell.length_a   1.000
_cell.length_b   1.000
_cell.length_c   1.000
_cell.angle_alpha   90.00
_cell.angle_beta   90.00
_cell.angle_gamma   90.00
#
_symmetry.space_group_name_H-M   'P 1'
#
loop_
_entity.id
_entity.type
_entity.pdbx_description
1 polymer ?
#
loop_
_entity_poly.entity_id
_entity_poly.type
_entity_poly.pdbx_seq_one_letter_code
_entity_poly.pdbx_strand_id
1 'polypeptide(L)'
;MIGQKIYMGRTSSWGYDVPPGGAREFLVTITGCSGEDRQWGDNENEGNSEVYYNRGNSGPVVLFSADELNIRVAGGAGSARMLRRRGEWHSREESYYKDGWEKFWGKKRYRTIRWWEWGGVINQRKPVQSGQSVSFVCSASTKLSCTSSKEFSLCVYEI
;
A
#
# COMPACT_ATOMS: atom_id res chain seq x y z
N MET A 1 -34.68 -4.92 14.20
CA MET A 1 -34.38 -6.34 14.49
C MET A 1 -32.89 -6.50 14.30
N ILE A 2 -32.13 -6.93 15.31
CA ILE A 2 -30.71 -7.24 15.15
C ILE A 2 -30.67 -8.74 14.81
N GLY A 3 -30.13 -9.09 13.64
CA GLY A 3 -30.03 -10.47 13.18
C GLY A 3 -29.29 -11.38 14.18
N GLN A 4 -29.47 -12.70 14.05
CA GLN A 4 -28.77 -13.66 14.90
C GLN A 4 -27.27 -13.63 14.60
N LYS A 5 -26.44 -13.39 15.62
CA LYS A 5 -24.97 -13.44 15.49
C LYS A 5 -24.51 -14.87 15.25
N ILE A 6 -23.96 -15.13 14.07
CA ILE A 6 -23.39 -16.44 13.71
C ILE A 6 -21.89 -16.48 14.06
N TYR A 7 -21.15 -15.43 13.71
CA TYR A 7 -19.72 -15.34 14.00
C TYR A 7 -19.25 -13.89 14.18
N MET A 8 -18.31 -13.68 15.11
CA MET A 8 -17.60 -12.41 15.26
C MET A 8 -16.24 -12.68 15.88
N GLY A 9 -15.17 -12.45 15.13
CA GLY A 9 -13.82 -12.73 15.61
C GLY A 9 -12.74 -12.60 14.55
N ARG A 10 -11.51 -12.91 14.96
CA ARG A 10 -10.36 -13.03 14.06
C ARG A 10 -10.19 -14.48 13.63
N THR A 11 -9.95 -14.69 12.33
CA THR A 11 -9.70 -16.00 11.76
C THR A 11 -8.91 -15.91 10.46
N SER A 12 -8.23 -17.00 10.08
CA SER A 12 -7.70 -17.22 8.73
C SER A 12 -8.55 -18.19 7.92
N SER A 13 -9.45 -18.94 8.58
CA SER A 13 -10.34 -19.93 7.98
C SER A 13 -11.59 -20.11 8.82
N TRP A 14 -12.77 -20.03 8.21
CA TRP A 14 -14.04 -20.24 8.91
C TRP A 14 -15.06 -20.86 7.97
N GLY A 15 -15.97 -21.64 8.54
CA GLY A 15 -17.08 -22.25 7.82
C GLY A 15 -18.31 -22.39 8.71
N TYR A 16 -19.47 -22.35 8.08
CA TYR A 16 -20.76 -22.54 8.72
C TYR A 16 -21.68 -23.30 7.78
N ASP A 17 -22.20 -24.42 8.27
CA ASP A 17 -23.18 -25.21 7.53
C ASP A 17 -24.58 -24.65 7.85
N VAL A 18 -25.31 -24.26 6.81
CA VAL A 18 -26.62 -23.64 6.94
C VAL A 18 -27.64 -24.72 7.32
N PRO A 19 -28.46 -24.52 8.38
CA PRO A 19 -29.46 -25.50 8.74
C PRO A 19 -30.47 -25.72 7.62
N PRO A 20 -30.93 -26.97 7.41
CA PRO A 20 -31.94 -27.27 6.40
C PRO A 20 -33.23 -26.47 6.64
N GLY A 21 -33.89 -26.06 5.57
CA GLY A 21 -35.10 -25.23 5.64
C GLY A 21 -35.25 -24.16 4.56
N GLY A 22 -34.29 -24.04 3.64
CA GLY A 22 -34.30 -23.06 2.56
C GLY A 22 -33.08 -22.14 2.61
N ALA A 23 -32.98 -21.22 1.65
CA ALA A 23 -31.95 -20.19 1.65
C ALA A 23 -32.20 -19.19 2.79
N ARG A 24 -31.13 -18.82 3.50
CA ARG A 24 -31.14 -17.81 4.56
C ARG A 24 -30.30 -16.61 4.14
N GLU A 25 -30.63 -15.43 4.65
CA GLU A 25 -29.92 -14.20 4.36
C GLU A 25 -28.85 -13.90 5.40
N PHE A 26 -27.66 -13.51 4.94
CA PHE A 26 -26.53 -13.22 5.81
C PHE A 26 -25.94 -11.85 5.50
N LEU A 27 -25.77 -11.03 6.53
CA LEU A 27 -24.91 -9.87 6.50
C LEU A 27 -23.49 -10.27 6.87
N VAL A 28 -22.57 -10.13 5.92
CA VAL A 28 -21.17 -10.48 6.08
C VAL A 28 -20.33 -9.21 6.04
N THR A 29 -19.42 -9.08 7.00
CA THR A 29 -18.46 -7.98 7.07
C THR A 29 -17.06 -8.54 7.26
N ILE A 30 -16.18 -8.22 6.32
CA ILE A 30 -14.77 -8.61 6.30
C ILE A 30 -13.93 -7.36 6.48
N THR A 31 -13.09 -7.34 7.51
CA THR A 31 -12.21 -6.22 7.85
C THR A 31 -10.81 -6.73 8.19
N GLY A 32 -9.84 -5.83 8.30
CA GLY A 32 -8.46 -6.22 8.62
C GLY A 32 -7.74 -6.95 7.50
N CYS A 33 -8.23 -6.86 6.25
CA CYS A 33 -7.47 -7.27 5.07
C CYS A 33 -6.30 -6.32 4.76
N SER A 34 -5.98 -5.38 5.62
CA SER A 34 -4.91 -4.40 5.37
C SER A 34 -3.55 -5.06 5.22
N GLY A 35 -2.85 -4.75 4.14
CA GLY A 35 -1.41 -4.77 4.12
C GLY A 35 -0.91 -3.37 4.40
N GLU A 36 -0.27 -3.17 5.55
CA GLU A 36 0.97 -2.44 5.73
C GLU A 36 1.13 -2.02 7.20
N ASP A 37 2.24 -2.46 7.79
CA ASP A 37 2.78 -2.01 9.07
C ASP A 37 4.04 -1.22 8.75
N ARG A 38 3.91 0.09 8.49
CA ARG A 38 5.07 0.94 8.20
C ARG A 38 5.05 2.24 8.94
N GLN A 39 6.10 2.40 9.75
CA GLN A 39 6.53 3.67 10.28
C GLN A 39 7.17 4.51 9.18
N TRP A 40 6.76 5.77 9.16
CA TRP A 40 7.53 6.87 8.62
C TRP A 40 8.89 6.93 9.34
N GLY A 41 9.99 7.05 8.61
CA GLY A 41 11.30 7.10 9.23
C GLY A 41 12.39 7.53 8.27
N ASP A 42 13.39 8.21 8.82
CA ASP A 42 14.57 8.67 8.10
C ASP A 42 15.51 7.50 7.81
N ASN A 43 16.05 7.44 6.60
CA ASN A 43 17.10 6.50 6.24
C ASN A 43 18.43 7.25 6.13
N GLU A 44 19.29 7.07 7.13
CA GLU A 44 20.61 7.71 7.22
C GLU A 44 21.51 7.38 6.00
N ASN A 45 21.31 6.22 5.36
CA ASN A 45 22.10 5.78 4.20
C ASN A 45 21.70 6.43 2.87
N GLU A 46 20.58 7.16 2.82
CA GLU A 46 20.09 7.82 1.59
C GLU A 46 19.95 9.35 1.74
N GLY A 47 20.67 9.92 2.72
CA GLY A 47 20.90 11.37 2.83
C GLY A 47 19.75 12.16 3.45
N ASN A 48 19.13 11.65 4.52
CA ASN A 48 18.11 12.36 5.32
C ASN A 48 16.95 12.94 4.49
N SER A 49 16.40 12.13 3.59
CA SER A 49 15.14 12.46 2.92
C SER A 49 14.04 11.57 3.45
N GLU A 50 12.89 12.15 3.74
CA GLU A 50 11.65 11.44 4.11
C GLU A 50 11.22 10.50 2.98
N VAL A 51 11.47 9.18 3.09
CA VAL A 51 11.25 8.25 1.98
C VAL A 51 10.59 6.93 2.39
N TYR A 52 9.76 6.39 1.49
CA TYR A 52 9.15 5.07 1.64
C TYR A 52 10.08 3.98 1.08
N TYR A 53 10.96 3.38 1.91
CA TYR A 53 12.08 2.56 1.40
C TYR A 53 11.97 1.00 1.40
N ASN A 54 10.84 0.39 1.77
CA ASN A 54 10.65 -1.07 1.91
C ASN A 54 9.27 -1.48 1.36
N ARG A 55 9.20 -2.68 0.80
CA ARG A 55 7.90 -3.30 0.50
C ARG A 55 7.14 -3.49 1.81
N GLY A 56 6.00 -2.82 1.97
CA GLY A 56 5.11 -3.07 3.10
C GLY A 56 4.55 -4.50 3.03
N ASN A 57 3.99 -4.99 4.15
CA ASN A 57 3.35 -6.32 4.17
C ASN A 57 2.23 -6.41 3.12
N SER A 58 2.23 -7.47 2.30
CA SER A 58 1.07 -7.79 1.48
C SER A 58 -0.11 -8.12 2.40
N GLY A 59 -1.24 -7.44 2.22
CA GLY A 59 -2.48 -7.79 2.91
C GLY A 59 -2.97 -9.18 2.49
N PRO A 60 -3.74 -9.88 3.34
CA PRO A 60 -4.33 -11.15 2.95
C PRO A 60 -5.28 -10.98 1.77
N VAL A 61 -5.42 -12.02 0.96
CA VAL A 61 -6.56 -12.18 0.06
C VAL A 61 -7.53 -13.11 0.76
N VAL A 62 -8.73 -12.61 1.07
CA VAL A 62 -9.82 -13.41 1.62
C VAL A 62 -10.68 -13.90 0.47
N LEU A 63 -10.81 -15.21 0.36
CA LEU A 63 -11.81 -15.85 -0.50
C LEU A 63 -13.03 -16.16 0.37
N PHE A 64 -14.19 -15.63 0.01
CA PHE A 64 -15.46 -15.93 0.63
C PHE A 64 -16.36 -16.65 -0.38
N SER A 65 -17.02 -17.72 0.06
CA SER A 65 -17.91 -18.52 -0.78
C SER A 65 -19.22 -18.82 -0.04
N ALA A 66 -20.33 -18.67 -0.76
CA ALA A 66 -21.69 -18.95 -0.31
C ALA A 66 -22.49 -19.50 -1.49
N ASP A 67 -22.75 -20.81 -1.52
CA ASP A 67 -23.31 -21.51 -2.68
C ASP A 67 -22.59 -21.14 -4.00
N GLU A 68 -23.24 -20.41 -4.91
CA GLU A 68 -22.64 -19.95 -6.19
C GLU A 68 -21.86 -18.62 -6.06
N LEU A 69 -22.08 -17.86 -4.99
CA LEU A 69 -21.40 -16.57 -4.77
C LEU A 69 -19.95 -16.81 -4.36
N ASN A 70 -19.03 -16.16 -5.07
CA ASN A 70 -17.60 -16.17 -4.77
C ASN A 70 -17.06 -14.74 -4.76
N ILE A 71 -16.69 -14.24 -3.59
CA ILE A 71 -16.13 -12.90 -3.41
C ILE A 71 -14.66 -13.02 -3.04
N ARG A 72 -13.83 -12.21 -3.69
CA ARG A 72 -12.41 -12.05 -3.34
C ARG A 72 -12.18 -10.65 -2.79
N VAL A 73 -11.79 -10.57 -1.54
CA VAL A 73 -11.37 -9.31 -0.91
C VAL A 73 -9.85 -9.31 -0.86
N ALA A 74 -9.24 -8.52 -1.75
CA ALA A 74 -7.80 -8.37 -1.80
C ALA A 74 -7.35 -7.30 -0.82
N GLY A 75 -6.50 -7.68 0.12
CA GLY A 75 -5.79 -6.76 0.95
C GLY A 75 -4.83 -5.87 0.17
N GLY A 76 -4.71 -4.61 0.58
CA GLY A 76 -3.76 -3.68 -0.02
C GLY A 76 -2.34 -4.25 -0.01
N ALA A 77 -1.61 -4.08 -1.11
CA ALA A 77 -0.19 -4.39 -1.17
C ALA A 77 0.59 -3.16 -0.71
N GLY A 78 1.51 -3.33 0.25
CA GLY A 78 2.42 -2.27 0.64
C GLY A 78 3.25 -1.75 -0.56
N SER A 79 3.68 -0.49 -0.50
CA SER A 79 4.34 0.19 -1.63
C SER A 79 5.63 -0.50 -2.07
N ALA A 80 5.86 -0.63 -3.38
CA ALA A 80 7.18 -1.00 -3.89
C ALA A 80 8.22 0.08 -3.48
N ARG A 81 9.45 -0.37 -3.22
CA ARG A 81 10.61 0.47 -2.87
C ARG A 81 10.67 1.72 -3.75
N MET A 82 10.80 2.90 -3.12
CA MET A 82 11.17 4.12 -3.83
C MET A 82 12.54 3.92 -4.47
N LEU A 83 12.61 4.03 -5.79
CA LEU A 83 13.86 3.95 -6.54
C LEU A 83 14.27 5.37 -6.91
N ARG A 84 15.47 5.80 -6.51
CA ARG A 84 16.08 7.00 -7.10
C ARG A 84 16.72 6.61 -8.43
N ARG A 85 16.59 7.47 -9.46
CA ARG A 85 17.43 7.34 -10.65
C ARG A 85 18.90 7.52 -10.22
N ARG A 86 19.80 6.83 -10.92
CA ARG A 86 21.26 6.94 -10.70
C ARG A 86 21.64 8.42 -10.71
N GLY A 87 22.41 8.86 -9.71
CA GLY A 87 22.95 10.22 -9.69
C GLY A 87 24.08 10.37 -10.70
N GLU A 88 24.31 11.60 -11.13
CA GLU A 88 25.37 11.94 -12.07
C GLU A 88 26.13 13.20 -11.64
N TRP A 89 27.39 13.27 -12.04
CA TRP A 89 28.20 14.46 -11.85
C TRP A 89 27.87 15.44 -12.97
N HIS A 90 27.38 16.62 -12.59
CA HIS A 90 27.17 17.72 -13.51
C HIS A 90 28.39 18.63 -13.52
N SER A 91 28.68 19.21 -14.68
CA SER A 91 29.70 20.24 -14.82
C SER A 91 29.19 21.38 -15.70
N ARG A 92 29.42 22.61 -15.27
CA ARG A 92 29.16 23.81 -16.06
C ARG A 92 30.39 24.69 -16.10
N GLU A 93 30.72 25.18 -17.29
CA GLU A 93 31.68 26.25 -17.44
C GLU A 93 30.99 27.60 -17.21
N GLU A 94 31.53 28.38 -16.28
CA GLU A 94 31.08 29.74 -16.04
C GLU A 94 32.21 30.72 -16.30
N SER A 95 31.91 31.73 -17.10
CA SER A 95 32.80 32.88 -17.25
C SER A 95 32.60 33.85 -16.10
N TYR A 96 33.68 34.33 -15.52
CA TYR A 96 33.63 35.35 -14.48
C TYR A 96 34.78 36.35 -14.63
N TYR A 97 34.64 37.50 -13.98
CA TYR A 97 35.71 38.48 -13.80
C TYR A 97 36.19 38.40 -12.36
N LYS A 98 37.51 38.35 -12.14
CA LYS A 98 38.06 38.27 -10.77
C LYS A 98 37.80 39.57 -10.00
N ASP A 99 37.86 40.70 -10.69
CA ASP A 99 37.71 42.04 -10.14
C ASP A 99 37.18 43.04 -11.19
N GLY A 100 36.93 44.28 -10.76
CA GLY A 100 36.42 45.35 -11.63
C GLY A 100 37.41 45.78 -12.73
N TRP A 101 38.71 45.61 -12.52
CA TRP A 101 39.74 45.95 -13.50
C TRP A 101 39.77 44.97 -14.66
N GLU A 102 39.64 43.66 -14.39
CA GLU A 102 39.47 42.65 -15.45
C GLU A 102 38.17 42.84 -16.23
N LYS A 103 37.09 43.26 -15.58
CA LYS A 103 35.83 43.60 -16.24
C LYS A 103 35.99 44.79 -17.20
N PHE A 104 36.70 45.83 -16.77
CA PHE A 104 36.98 47.01 -17.60
C PHE A 104 37.77 46.67 -18.86
N TRP A 105 38.80 45.80 -18.75
CA TRP A 105 39.61 45.35 -19.89
C TRP A 105 39.07 44.11 -20.61
N GLY A 106 37.87 43.62 -20.27
CA GLY A 106 37.23 42.48 -20.94
C GLY A 106 37.93 41.13 -20.73
N LYS A 107 38.82 40.99 -19.75
CA LYS A 107 39.58 39.76 -19.49
C LYS A 107 38.72 38.73 -18.75
N LYS A 108 37.92 37.97 -19.50
CA LYS A 108 37.12 36.87 -18.95
C LYS A 108 38.01 35.71 -18.53
N ARG A 109 37.73 35.17 -17.36
CA ARG A 109 38.25 33.87 -16.91
C ARG A 109 37.15 32.84 -16.99
N TYR A 110 37.55 31.58 -17.08
CA TYR A 110 36.65 30.44 -17.12
C TYR A 110 36.98 29.52 -15.96
N ARG A 111 35.95 29.02 -15.30
CA ARG A 111 36.07 27.95 -14.30
C ARG A 111 35.05 26.88 -14.59
N THR A 112 35.44 25.64 -14.37
CA THR A 112 34.50 24.51 -14.36
C THR A 112 33.98 24.34 -12.95
N ILE A 113 32.68 24.52 -12.76
CA ILE A 113 32.00 24.15 -11.53
C ILE A 113 31.49 22.73 -11.71
N ARG A 114 31.73 21.87 -10.72
CA ARG A 114 31.22 20.50 -10.69
C ARG A 114 30.38 20.30 -9.45
N TRP A 115 29.24 19.65 -9.59
CA TRP A 115 28.39 19.29 -8.47
C TRP A 115 27.72 17.95 -8.75
N TRP A 116 27.34 17.26 -7.68
CA TRP A 116 26.64 15.99 -7.74
C TRP A 116 25.13 16.25 -7.66
N GLU A 117 24.35 15.68 -8.59
CA GLU A 117 22.90 15.66 -8.48
C GLU A 117 22.39 14.22 -8.46
N TRP A 118 21.46 13.95 -7.55
CA TRP A 118 20.69 12.72 -7.58
C TRP A 118 19.60 12.83 -8.63
N GLY A 119 19.43 11.79 -9.44
CA GLY A 119 18.34 11.73 -10.39
C GLY A 119 16.98 11.70 -9.68
N GLY A 120 15.94 12.13 -10.40
CA GLY A 120 14.57 12.23 -9.87
C GLY A 120 14.07 10.95 -9.20
N VAL A 121 13.24 11.14 -8.18
CA VAL A 121 12.61 10.05 -7.42
C VAL A 121 11.50 9.39 -8.23
N ILE A 122 11.52 8.06 -8.30
CA ILE A 122 10.45 7.24 -8.89
C ILE A 122 9.61 6.63 -7.76
N ASN A 123 8.30 6.42 -8.01
CA ASN A 123 7.35 5.82 -7.06
C ASN A 123 7.05 6.67 -5.82
N GLN A 124 6.90 7.99 -5.98
CA GLN A 124 6.49 8.88 -4.88
C GLN A 124 5.05 8.69 -4.39
N ARG A 125 4.21 7.96 -5.14
CA ARG A 125 2.80 7.75 -4.79
C ARG A 125 2.63 6.41 -4.10
N LYS A 126 2.02 6.43 -2.91
CA LYS A 126 1.52 5.21 -2.26
C LYS A 126 0.54 4.52 -3.21
N PRO A 127 0.80 3.28 -3.66
CA PRO A 127 -0.02 2.67 -4.72
C PRO A 127 -1.42 2.29 -4.23
N VAL A 128 -1.60 1.92 -2.95
CA VAL A 128 -2.92 1.59 -2.37
C VAL A 128 -2.95 1.96 -0.88
N GLN A 129 -4.04 2.59 -0.43
CA GLN A 129 -4.27 2.95 0.97
C GLN A 129 -4.72 1.73 1.80
N SER A 130 -4.37 1.70 3.09
CA SER A 130 -4.65 0.60 4.00
C SER A 130 -6.16 0.39 4.23
N GLY A 131 -6.61 -0.86 4.17
CA GLY A 131 -7.86 -1.31 4.80
C GLY A 131 -9.13 -1.17 3.95
N GLN A 132 -9.27 -1.99 2.91
CA GLN A 132 -10.60 -2.24 2.37
C GLN A 132 -11.38 -3.13 3.35
N SER A 133 -12.36 -2.52 3.99
CA SER A 133 -13.47 -3.23 4.62
C SER A 133 -14.53 -3.48 3.57
N VAL A 134 -15.07 -4.69 3.53
CA VAL A 134 -16.15 -5.05 2.62
C VAL A 134 -17.29 -5.62 3.43
N SER A 135 -18.48 -5.05 3.24
CA SER A 135 -19.73 -5.53 3.80
C SER A 135 -20.72 -5.80 2.68
N PHE A 136 -21.37 -6.95 2.72
CA PHE A 136 -22.38 -7.34 1.73
C PHE A 136 -23.41 -8.26 2.37
N VAL A 137 -24.55 -8.38 1.69
CA VAL A 137 -25.58 -9.36 2.01
C VAL A 137 -25.51 -10.48 0.99
N CYS A 138 -25.65 -11.73 1.45
CA CYS A 138 -25.76 -12.88 0.57
C CYS A 138 -26.76 -13.90 1.11
N SER A 139 -27.47 -14.55 0.19
CA SER A 139 -28.29 -15.72 0.49
C SER A 139 -27.41 -16.97 0.44
N ALA A 140 -27.59 -17.90 1.39
CA ALA A 140 -26.97 -19.21 1.35
C ALA A 140 -27.92 -20.30 1.86
N SER A 141 -27.88 -21.46 1.22
CA SER A 141 -28.74 -22.61 1.49
C SER A 141 -27.96 -23.81 2.02
N THR A 142 -26.66 -23.90 1.72
CA THR A 142 -25.83 -25.05 2.12
C THR A 142 -24.72 -24.65 3.08
N LYS A 143 -23.88 -23.69 2.68
CA LYS A 143 -22.65 -23.39 3.41
C LYS A 143 -22.14 -21.99 3.14
N LEU A 144 -21.61 -21.38 4.20
CA LEU A 144 -20.74 -20.22 4.13
C LEU A 144 -19.32 -20.65 4.45
N SER A 145 -18.34 -20.12 3.72
CA SER A 145 -16.94 -20.36 4.03
C SER A 145 -16.06 -19.20 3.65
N CYS A 146 -14.94 -19.06 4.36
CA CYS A 146 -13.90 -18.14 3.97
C CYS A 146 -12.52 -18.68 4.33
N THR A 147 -11.54 -18.35 3.48
CA THR A 147 -10.14 -18.74 3.69
C THR A 147 -9.21 -17.61 3.28
N SER A 148 -8.06 -17.55 3.94
CA SER A 148 -7.03 -16.54 3.72
C SER A 148 -5.66 -17.06 4.18
N SER A 149 -4.58 -16.55 3.58
CA SER A 149 -3.21 -16.85 4.00
C SER A 149 -2.78 -16.16 5.30
N LYS A 150 -3.54 -15.16 5.78
CA LYS A 150 -3.33 -14.48 7.06
C LYS A 150 -4.65 -14.27 7.79
N GLU A 151 -4.57 -14.03 9.09
CA GLU A 151 -5.74 -13.67 9.88
C GLU A 151 -6.37 -12.36 9.40
N PHE A 152 -7.70 -12.33 9.42
CA PHE A 152 -8.55 -11.17 9.16
C PHE A 152 -9.69 -11.16 10.19
N SER A 153 -10.45 -10.08 10.24
CA SER A 153 -11.60 -9.98 11.13
C SER A 153 -12.88 -10.21 10.33
N LEU A 154 -13.70 -11.15 10.80
CA LEU A 154 -14.94 -11.56 10.16
C LEU A 154 -16.10 -11.34 11.13
N CYS A 155 -17.20 -10.82 10.60
CA CYS A 155 -18.47 -10.75 11.29
C CYS A 155 -19.59 -11.22 10.37
N VAL A 156 -20.43 -12.14 10.87
CA VAL A 156 -21.54 -12.73 10.14
C VAL A 156 -22.79 -12.73 11.02
N TYR A 157 -23.86 -12.14 10.49
CA TYR A 157 -25.19 -12.17 11.08
C TYR A 157 -26.16 -12.80 10.10
N GLU A 158 -27.03 -13.67 10.59
CA GLU A 158 -28.24 -14.08 9.86
C GLU A 158 -29.31 -13.02 10.07
N ILE A 159 -29.89 -12.48 8.99
CA ILE A 159 -30.83 -11.33 9.02
C ILE A 159 -32.23 -11.69 8.56
#